data_AF-A0A6G2JQ77-F1
#
_entry.id   AF-A0A6G2JQ77-F1
#
_cell.length_a   1.000
_cell.length_b   1.000
_cell.length_c   1.000
_cell.angle_alpha   90.00
_cell.angle_beta   90.00
_cell.angle_gamma   90.00
#
_symmetry.space_group_name_H-M   'P 1'
#
loop_
_entity.id
_entity.type
_entity.pdbx_description
1 polymer ?
#
loop_
_entity_poly.entity_id
_entity_poly.type
_entity_poly.pdbx_seq_one_letter_code
_entity_poly.pdbx_strand_id
1 'polypeptide(L)'
;MTDAIGNGKRCVRQVGARSCLGSLSRVSFGKPHPITTLDKHCSSRPCPMNLRLSYLICATPRCGSNLLCEALQNTGLAGIPGEYFWDEARWTRKWGTANYTDYLHEVIKRSTTKNCVFGTKVMWGYFDVFVSRVRETPEYGRQNGSSHELLARLFPGLRYIWITRRDKVRQAVSFWKSLQTLVWFSKAGIDPPPPRKEPVYSFEAIDHFVQEVVMHEAAWQAYFDRHAIVPFTVIYEDLASAYEATALKILDWLGLSYPPDLVFGPRLLQKQADDVSEIWVERYRKEKRERGRLGAPHSPFPETTWSRMPD
;
A
#
# COMPACT_ATOMS: atom_id res chain seq x y z
N MET A 1 51.73 -33.23 -28.47
CA MET A 1 52.36 -34.56 -28.65
C MET A 1 51.28 -35.57 -28.33
N THR A 2 50.89 -36.34 -29.37
CA THR A 2 50.07 -37.59 -29.41
C THR A 2 48.63 -37.48 -28.89
N ASP A 3 47.55 -37.45 -29.69
CA ASP A 3 47.05 -38.40 -30.74
C ASP A 3 46.93 -39.85 -30.24
N ALA A 4 45.96 -40.71 -30.57
CA ALA A 4 44.66 -40.69 -31.27
C ALA A 4 44.15 -42.17 -31.32
N ILE A 5 42.95 -42.40 -31.91
CA ILE A 5 42.41 -43.68 -32.46
C ILE A 5 41.68 -44.59 -31.43
N GLY A 6 40.48 -45.16 -31.65
CA GLY A 6 39.55 -45.15 -32.78
C GLY A 6 38.74 -46.48 -32.88
N ASN A 7 37.40 -46.34 -32.90
CA ASN A 7 36.39 -47.06 -33.74
C ASN A 7 36.03 -48.57 -33.59
N GLY A 8 34.71 -48.85 -33.41
CA GLY A 8 33.90 -49.48 -34.48
C GLY A 8 32.94 -50.66 -34.20
N LYS A 9 31.73 -50.56 -34.80
CA LYS A 9 30.73 -51.59 -35.25
C LYS A 9 29.54 -51.94 -34.32
N ARG A 10 28.31 -52.27 -34.77
CA ARG A 10 27.42 -51.96 -35.93
C ARG A 10 26.02 -52.59 -35.63
N CYS A 11 24.95 -51.81 -35.82
CA CYS A 11 23.53 -52.08 -36.19
C CYS A 11 22.91 -53.51 -36.26
N VAL A 12 21.68 -53.67 -35.70
CA VAL A 12 20.51 -54.47 -36.21
C VAL A 12 19.20 -53.85 -35.62
N ARG A 13 18.32 -53.15 -36.38
CA ARG A 13 16.94 -53.48 -36.88
C ARG A 13 16.09 -54.43 -36.00
N GLN A 14 14.74 -54.42 -35.87
CA GLN A 14 13.53 -53.79 -36.44
C GLN A 14 12.40 -54.13 -35.42
N VAL A 15 11.24 -53.46 -35.29
CA VAL A 15 10.00 -53.58 -36.08
C VAL A 15 9.02 -52.51 -35.56
N GLY A 16 8.26 -51.86 -36.45
CA GLY A 16 7.14 -50.96 -36.10
C GLY A 16 5.78 -51.46 -36.59
N ALA A 17 4.71 -50.80 -36.14
CA ALA A 17 3.39 -50.68 -36.80
C ALA A 17 2.61 -49.55 -36.11
N ARG A 18 2.25 -48.45 -36.81
CA ARG A 18 0.90 -48.10 -37.35
C ARG A 18 -0.20 -48.14 -36.28
N SER A 19 -1.16 -47.23 -36.14
CA SER A 19 -1.61 -45.99 -36.78
C SER A 19 -2.86 -45.51 -36.00
N CYS A 20 -3.37 -44.32 -36.31
CA CYS A 20 -4.75 -43.80 -36.13
C CYS A 20 -4.76 -42.50 -35.29
N LEU A 21 -4.86 -41.33 -35.93
CA LEU A 21 -6.13 -40.67 -36.33
C LEU A 21 -7.01 -40.32 -35.13
N GLY A 22 -7.14 -39.02 -34.83
CA GLY A 22 -8.10 -38.56 -33.84
C GLY A 22 -8.02 -37.06 -33.52
N SER A 23 -8.57 -36.24 -34.42
CA SER A 23 -9.37 -35.03 -34.14
C SER A 23 -8.90 -34.02 -33.08
N LEU A 24 -8.62 -32.81 -33.57
CA LEU A 24 -8.73 -31.54 -32.84
C LEU A 24 -10.02 -31.48 -32.00
N SER A 25 -9.88 -31.31 -30.69
CA SER A 25 -10.97 -30.87 -29.81
C SER A 25 -10.53 -29.60 -29.09
N ARG A 26 -11.38 -28.57 -29.26
CA ARG A 26 -11.29 -27.26 -28.63
C ARG A 26 -11.05 -27.40 -27.12
N VAL A 27 -9.99 -26.76 -26.62
CA VAL A 27 -9.87 -26.46 -25.19
C VAL A 27 -10.98 -25.48 -24.85
N SER A 28 -11.98 -25.95 -24.12
CA SER A 28 -13.02 -25.11 -23.55
C SER A 28 -12.43 -24.30 -22.40
N PHE A 29 -12.52 -22.97 -22.51
CA PHE A 29 -12.35 -22.09 -21.36
C PHE A 29 -13.48 -22.40 -20.37
N GLY A 30 -13.12 -22.94 -19.20
CA GLY A 30 -14.05 -23.16 -18.09
C GLY A 30 -14.71 -21.84 -17.69
N LYS A 31 -16.04 -21.83 -17.61
CA LYS A 31 -16.82 -20.71 -17.11
C LYS A 31 -16.42 -20.40 -15.66
N PRO A 32 -16.34 -19.12 -15.25
CA PRO A 32 -16.14 -18.77 -13.85
C PRO A 32 -17.30 -19.30 -13.01
N HIS A 33 -16.98 -19.94 -11.89
CA HIS A 33 -17.97 -20.42 -10.93
C HIS A 33 -18.79 -19.24 -10.39
N PRO A 34 -20.13 -19.35 -10.32
CA PRO A 34 -20.95 -18.31 -9.73
C PRO A 34 -20.70 -18.28 -8.22
N ILE A 35 -20.35 -17.10 -7.70
CA ILE A 35 -20.40 -16.80 -6.27
C ILE A 35 -21.86 -17.00 -5.85
N THR A 36 -22.10 -18.02 -5.04
CA THR A 36 -23.41 -18.31 -4.46
C THR A 36 -23.90 -17.09 -3.66
N THR A 37 -25.13 -16.71 -3.93
CA THR A 37 -25.89 -15.64 -3.29
C THR A 37 -25.86 -15.80 -1.76
N LEU A 38 -25.24 -14.83 -1.08
CA LEU A 38 -25.30 -14.71 0.38
C LEU A 38 -26.68 -14.22 0.81
N ASP A 39 -27.25 -14.94 1.77
CA ASP A 39 -28.59 -14.76 2.32
C ASP A 39 -28.89 -13.33 2.77
N LYS A 40 -30.05 -12.85 2.30
CA LYS A 40 -30.72 -11.66 2.81
C LYS A 40 -31.48 -12.05 4.07
N HIS A 41 -30.87 -11.94 5.25
CA HIS A 41 -31.62 -11.76 6.51
C HIS A 41 -30.82 -10.85 7.44
N CYS A 42 -31.27 -9.60 7.53
CA CYS A 42 -30.77 -8.60 8.47
C CYS A 42 -31.75 -8.51 9.63
N SER A 43 -31.41 -9.06 10.80
CA SER A 43 -31.87 -8.51 12.08
C SER A 43 -31.07 -9.07 13.26
N SER A 44 -30.85 -8.19 14.26
CA SER A 44 -30.36 -8.42 15.63
C SER A 44 -28.83 -8.42 15.87
N ARG A 45 -28.32 -7.18 16.05
CA ARG A 45 -27.04 -6.72 16.67
C ARG A 45 -25.75 -7.52 16.39
N PRO A 46 -24.80 -6.99 15.60
CA PRO A 46 -23.48 -7.61 15.44
C PRO A 46 -22.51 -7.21 16.56
N CYS A 47 -21.88 -8.20 17.18
CA CYS A 47 -20.63 -8.09 17.93
C CYS A 47 -19.47 -7.71 16.96
N PRO A 48 -18.41 -7.00 17.38
CA PRO A 48 -17.51 -6.26 16.48
C PRO A 48 -16.50 -7.08 15.66
N MET A 49 -16.57 -8.41 15.66
CA MET A 49 -15.47 -9.27 15.17
C MET A 49 -15.79 -10.08 13.91
N ASN A 50 -16.98 -9.93 13.30
CA ASN A 50 -17.26 -10.61 12.02
C ASN A 50 -16.93 -9.71 10.83
N LEU A 51 -15.63 -9.48 10.63
CA LEU A 51 -15.12 -8.77 9.46
C LEU A 51 -15.44 -9.57 8.21
N ARG A 52 -16.17 -8.97 7.27
CA ARG A 52 -16.47 -9.58 5.98
C ARG A 52 -15.33 -9.37 4.99
N LEU A 53 -14.71 -8.20 5.06
CA LEU A 53 -13.68 -7.75 4.12
C LEU A 53 -12.75 -6.78 4.84
N SER A 54 -11.46 -6.91 4.58
CA SER A 54 -10.45 -6.01 5.10
C SER A 54 -9.56 -5.53 3.96
N TYR A 55 -9.06 -4.30 4.04
CA TYR A 55 -8.01 -3.86 3.13
C TYR A 55 -6.93 -3.02 3.81
N LEU A 56 -5.72 -3.13 3.28
CA LEU A 56 -4.55 -2.39 3.70
C LEU A 56 -4.09 -1.45 2.58
N ILE A 57 -4.07 -0.15 2.86
CA ILE A 57 -3.46 0.83 1.97
C ILE A 57 -1.96 0.87 2.26
N CYS A 58 -1.17 0.29 1.36
CA CYS A 58 0.28 0.37 1.33
C CYS A 58 0.69 1.69 0.69
N ALA A 59 1.46 2.49 1.42
CA ALA A 59 1.75 3.87 1.03
C ALA A 59 3.20 4.27 1.35
N THR A 60 3.58 5.45 0.87
CA THR A 60 4.78 6.18 1.29
C THR A 60 4.40 7.58 1.80
N PRO A 61 5.22 8.23 2.64
CA PRO A 61 4.91 9.58 3.13
C PRO A 61 4.59 10.54 1.97
N ARG A 62 3.50 11.31 2.11
CA ARG A 62 3.10 12.35 1.13
C ARG A 62 2.71 11.86 -0.27
N CYS A 63 2.38 10.58 -0.43
CA CYS A 63 1.86 10.02 -1.70
C CYS A 63 0.36 10.30 -1.94
N GLY A 64 -0.34 10.99 -1.03
CA GLY A 64 -1.79 11.22 -1.15
C GLY A 64 -2.68 10.18 -0.46
N SER A 65 -2.11 9.27 0.34
CA SER A 65 -2.89 8.27 1.08
C SER A 65 -3.97 8.85 2.00
N ASN A 66 -3.78 10.05 2.58
CA ASN A 66 -4.84 10.73 3.33
C ASN A 66 -6.03 11.13 2.46
N LEU A 67 -5.79 11.60 1.22
CA LEU A 67 -6.85 11.93 0.27
C LEU A 67 -7.63 10.68 -0.12
N LEU A 68 -6.93 9.57 -0.32
CA LEU A 68 -7.54 8.27 -0.60
C LEU A 68 -8.40 7.78 0.58
N CYS A 69 -7.86 7.89 1.81
CA CYS A 69 -8.59 7.55 3.02
C CYS A 69 -9.90 8.34 3.13
N GLU A 70 -9.84 9.65 2.91
CA GLU A 70 -11.03 10.50 2.92
C GLU A 70 -12.02 10.10 1.83
N ALA A 71 -11.54 9.83 0.61
CA ALA A 71 -12.40 9.40 -0.50
C ALA A 71 -13.18 8.12 -0.17
N LEU A 72 -12.49 7.12 0.40
CA LEU A 72 -13.10 5.85 0.79
C LEU A 72 -14.02 6.02 2.01
N GLN A 73 -13.63 6.80 3.00
CA GLN A 73 -14.47 7.11 4.16
C GLN A 73 -15.76 7.83 3.75
N ASN A 74 -15.67 8.77 2.81
CA ASN A 74 -16.80 9.56 2.34
C ASN A 74 -17.84 8.73 1.57
N THR A 75 -17.53 7.50 1.17
CA THR A 75 -18.54 6.56 0.65
C THR A 75 -19.50 6.05 1.73
N GLY A 76 -19.08 6.07 3.00
CA GLY A 76 -19.79 5.40 4.10
C GLY A 76 -19.78 3.86 4.05
N LEU A 77 -19.10 3.26 3.06
CA LEU A 77 -19.13 1.82 2.76
C LEU A 77 -17.77 1.13 2.90
N ALA A 78 -16.67 1.86 2.76
CA ALA A 78 -15.32 1.29 2.71
C ALA A 78 -14.55 1.49 4.02
N GLY A 79 -15.16 1.29 5.19
CA GLY A 79 -14.50 1.49 6.46
C GLY A 79 -14.15 2.96 6.75
N ILE A 80 -13.30 3.16 7.76
CA ILE A 80 -12.72 4.46 8.11
C ILE A 80 -11.20 4.31 8.10
N PRO A 81 -10.56 4.24 6.91
CA PRO A 81 -9.12 3.99 6.83
C PRO A 81 -8.31 5.17 7.39
N GLY A 82 -7.29 4.85 8.18
CA GLY A 82 -6.43 5.85 8.82
C GLY A 82 -5.07 5.28 9.23
N GLU A 83 -4.16 6.16 9.67
CA GLU A 83 -2.80 5.81 10.12
C GLU A 83 -2.80 5.42 11.60
N TYR A 84 -3.46 4.32 11.94
CA TYR A 84 -3.59 3.93 13.34
C TYR A 84 -2.25 3.43 13.90
N PHE A 85 -1.50 2.64 13.12
CA PHE A 85 -0.31 1.94 13.60
C PHE A 85 1.00 2.74 13.63
N TRP A 86 0.99 4.03 13.25
CA TRP A 86 2.18 4.89 13.33
C TRP A 86 2.33 5.54 14.71
N ASP A 87 1.24 6.12 15.22
CA ASP A 87 1.22 6.88 16.48
C ASP A 87 0.29 6.17 17.48
N GLU A 88 0.68 4.95 17.85
CA GLU A 88 -0.04 4.10 18.81
C GLU A 88 -0.32 4.88 20.11
N ALA A 89 0.69 5.59 20.64
CA ALA A 89 0.60 6.30 21.91
C ALA A 89 -0.52 7.36 21.93
N ARG A 90 -0.69 8.12 20.83
CA ARG A 90 -1.78 9.09 20.72
C ARG A 90 -3.14 8.42 20.78
N TRP A 91 -3.34 7.32 20.06
CA TRP A 91 -4.62 6.64 20.00
C TRP A 91 -4.92 5.86 21.28
N THR A 92 -3.91 5.20 21.85
CA THR A 92 -4.00 4.53 23.16
C THR A 92 -4.46 5.50 24.24
N ARG A 93 -3.88 6.71 24.30
CA ARG A 93 -4.34 7.76 25.24
C ARG A 93 -5.77 8.20 24.95
N LYS A 94 -6.12 8.37 23.68
CA LYS A 94 -7.45 8.84 23.27
C LYS A 94 -8.56 7.81 23.55
N TRP A 95 -8.25 6.52 23.43
CA TRP A 95 -9.24 5.45 23.55
C TRP A 95 -9.17 4.70 24.88
N GLY A 96 -8.12 4.93 25.68
CA GLY A 96 -7.97 4.33 27.00
C GLY A 96 -7.68 2.82 26.94
N THR A 97 -6.90 2.36 25.96
CA THR A 97 -6.58 0.94 25.80
C THR A 97 -5.47 0.52 26.75
N ALA A 98 -5.63 -0.60 27.46
CA ALA A 98 -4.70 -1.01 28.51
C ALA A 98 -3.42 -1.66 27.97
N ASN A 99 -3.52 -2.34 26.83
CA ASN A 99 -2.41 -3.03 26.16
C ASN A 99 -2.61 -3.03 24.63
N TYR A 100 -1.63 -3.57 23.90
CA TYR A 100 -1.68 -3.57 22.44
C TYR A 100 -2.80 -4.45 21.85
N THR A 101 -3.16 -5.56 22.50
CA THR A 101 -4.29 -6.39 22.07
C THR A 101 -5.60 -5.61 22.11
N ASP A 102 -5.86 -4.89 23.21
CA ASP A 102 -7.04 -4.02 23.34
C ASP A 102 -7.00 -2.90 22.30
N TYR A 103 -5.81 -2.36 22.02
CA TYR A 103 -5.60 -1.37 20.99
C TYR A 103 -5.96 -1.89 19.58
N LEU A 104 -5.47 -3.09 19.20
CA LEU A 104 -5.81 -3.72 17.92
C LEU A 104 -7.33 -3.91 17.77
N HIS A 105 -7.99 -4.40 18.82
CA HIS A 105 -9.45 -4.55 18.82
C HIS A 105 -10.18 -3.21 18.64
N GLU A 106 -9.74 -2.15 19.32
CA GLU A 106 -10.34 -0.83 19.17
C GLU A 106 -10.07 -0.21 17.79
N VAL A 107 -8.90 -0.44 17.19
CA VAL A 107 -8.63 -0.04 15.78
C VAL A 107 -9.62 -0.73 14.85
N ILE A 108 -9.74 -2.06 14.94
CA ILE A 108 -10.65 -2.84 14.08
C ILE A 108 -12.09 -2.36 14.25
N LYS A 109 -12.57 -2.31 15.49
CA LYS A 109 -13.94 -1.90 15.81
C LYS A 109 -14.27 -0.49 15.33
N ARG A 110 -13.38 0.48 15.55
CA ARG A 110 -13.64 1.89 15.20
C ARG A 110 -13.47 2.19 13.72
N SER A 111 -12.71 1.38 13.01
CA SER A 111 -12.41 1.60 11.58
C SER A 111 -13.28 0.75 10.64
N THR A 112 -14.23 0.01 11.21
CA THR A 112 -15.16 -0.86 10.47
C THR A 112 -16.51 -0.18 10.26
N THR A 113 -16.99 -0.13 9.02
CA THR A 113 -18.34 0.37 8.69
C THR A 113 -19.43 -0.66 8.96
N LYS A 114 -20.70 -0.24 8.98
CA LYS A 114 -21.86 -1.11 9.30
C LYS A 114 -22.00 -2.35 8.42
N ASN A 115 -21.43 -2.32 7.21
CA ASN A 115 -21.37 -3.44 6.27
C ASN A 115 -20.17 -4.39 6.51
N CYS A 116 -19.53 -4.31 7.68
CA CYS A 116 -18.39 -5.14 8.10
C CYS A 116 -17.15 -5.03 7.22
N VAL A 117 -16.89 -3.84 6.66
CA VAL A 117 -15.67 -3.54 5.90
C VAL A 117 -14.70 -2.77 6.77
N PHE A 118 -13.50 -3.31 6.95
CA PHE A 118 -12.39 -2.67 7.65
C PHE A 118 -11.35 -2.14 6.65
N GLY A 119 -10.85 -0.94 6.93
CA GLY A 119 -9.75 -0.33 6.16
C GLY A 119 -8.73 0.30 7.09
N THR A 120 -7.46 0.21 6.73
CA THR A 120 -6.36 0.92 7.41
C THR A 120 -5.25 1.24 6.42
N LYS A 121 -4.30 2.10 6.81
CA LYS A 121 -3.11 2.39 6.00
C LYS A 121 -1.82 2.21 6.78
N VAL A 122 -0.77 1.84 6.08
CA VAL A 122 0.58 1.73 6.59
C VAL A 122 1.59 2.30 5.59
N MET A 123 2.64 2.91 6.11
CA MET A 123 3.80 3.30 5.32
C MET A 123 4.87 2.22 5.40
N TRP A 124 5.70 2.08 4.37
CA TRP A 124 6.79 1.09 4.38
C TRP A 124 7.74 1.30 5.57
N GLY A 125 8.10 2.56 5.85
CA GLY A 125 9.12 2.91 6.84
C GLY A 125 8.84 2.53 8.30
N TYR A 126 7.64 1.98 8.60
CA TYR A 126 7.33 1.41 9.92
C TYR A 126 6.56 0.08 9.84
N PHE A 127 6.50 -0.53 8.65
CA PHE A 127 5.71 -1.73 8.43
C PHE A 127 6.23 -2.91 9.26
N ASP A 128 7.55 -3.05 9.39
CA ASP A 128 8.23 -4.04 10.21
C ASP A 128 7.96 -3.86 11.71
N VAL A 129 7.94 -2.62 12.20
CA VAL A 129 7.57 -2.27 13.58
C VAL A 129 6.12 -2.68 13.84
N PHE A 130 5.21 -2.34 12.93
CA PHE A 130 3.80 -2.76 13.05
C PHE A 130 3.67 -4.29 13.10
N VAL A 131 4.30 -5.02 12.18
CA VAL A 131 4.30 -6.50 12.17
C VAL A 131 4.87 -7.07 13.46
N SER A 132 5.97 -6.51 13.96
CA SER A 132 6.62 -6.95 15.20
C SER A 132 5.71 -6.75 16.41
N ARG A 133 5.06 -5.59 16.51
CA ARG A 133 4.08 -5.31 17.59
C ARG A 133 2.89 -6.27 17.57
N VAL A 134 2.40 -6.64 16.39
CA VAL A 134 1.35 -7.67 16.28
C VAL A 134 1.87 -9.03 16.76
N ARG A 135 3.10 -9.41 16.41
CA ARG A 135 3.74 -10.65 16.90
C ARG A 135 4.03 -10.64 18.40
N GLU A 136 3.98 -9.51 19.09
CA GLU A 136 4.13 -9.47 20.54
C GLU A 136 2.83 -9.82 21.27
N THR A 137 1.68 -9.85 20.58
CA THR A 137 0.41 -10.17 21.26
C THR A 137 0.27 -11.67 21.53
N PRO A 138 -0.43 -12.06 22.61
CA PRO A 138 -0.67 -13.48 22.91
C PRO A 138 -1.40 -14.24 21.80
N GLU A 139 -2.27 -13.57 21.03
CA GLU A 139 -3.09 -14.17 19.98
C GLU A 139 -2.28 -14.52 18.72
N TYR A 140 -1.30 -13.68 18.36
CA TYR A 140 -0.55 -13.83 17.11
C TYR A 140 0.92 -14.24 17.31
N GLY A 141 1.45 -14.14 18.53
CA GLY A 141 2.89 -14.13 18.82
C GLY A 141 3.63 -15.46 18.93
N ARG A 142 3.03 -16.57 18.49
CA ARG A 142 3.64 -17.91 18.68
C ARG A 142 3.87 -18.69 17.39
N GLN A 143 3.66 -18.08 16.22
CA GLN A 143 3.69 -18.83 14.97
C GLN A 143 4.75 -18.32 14.01
N ASN A 144 5.59 -19.25 13.56
CA ASN A 144 6.43 -19.08 12.40
C ASN A 144 5.54 -18.90 11.18
N GLY A 145 5.69 -17.78 10.49
CA GLY A 145 4.91 -17.44 9.32
C GLY A 145 5.34 -16.09 8.79
N SER A 146 5.19 -15.90 7.49
CA SER A 146 5.42 -14.63 6.82
C SER A 146 4.55 -13.52 7.40
N SER A 147 4.97 -12.26 7.22
CA SER A 147 4.14 -11.12 7.59
C SER A 147 2.82 -11.09 6.81
N HIS A 148 2.75 -11.62 5.58
CA HIS A 148 1.49 -11.76 4.85
C HIS A 148 0.51 -12.72 5.56
N GLU A 149 0.96 -13.91 5.98
CA GLU A 149 0.12 -14.88 6.72
C GLU A 149 -0.33 -14.34 8.08
N LEU A 150 0.51 -13.55 8.73
CA LEU A 150 0.14 -12.82 9.94
C LEU A 150 -1.01 -11.84 9.67
N LEU A 151 -0.87 -11.00 8.64
CA LEU A 151 -1.88 -10.01 8.30
C LEU A 151 -3.19 -10.63 7.80
N ALA A 152 -3.13 -11.73 7.04
CA ALA A 152 -4.32 -12.44 6.57
C ALA A 152 -5.14 -13.04 7.73
N ARG A 153 -4.49 -13.40 8.85
CA ARG A 153 -5.17 -13.83 10.08
C ARG A 153 -5.73 -12.65 10.86
N LEU A 154 -4.94 -11.59 11.03
CA LEU A 154 -5.37 -10.38 11.74
C LEU A 154 -6.54 -9.68 11.03
N PHE A 155 -6.55 -9.71 9.69
CA PHE A 155 -7.52 -9.03 8.85
C PHE A 155 -8.21 -10.03 7.90
N PRO A 156 -9.31 -10.66 8.32
CA PRO A 156 -10.08 -11.58 7.47
C PRO A 156 -10.47 -10.93 6.15
N GLY A 157 -10.29 -11.67 5.05
CA GLY A 157 -10.57 -11.19 3.70
C GLY A 157 -9.61 -10.09 3.22
N LEU A 158 -8.37 -10.06 3.72
CA LEU A 158 -7.39 -9.02 3.41
C LEU A 158 -7.17 -8.82 1.91
N ARG A 159 -7.27 -7.56 1.49
CA ARG A 159 -6.90 -7.06 0.16
C ARG A 159 -5.90 -5.91 0.27
N TYR A 160 -5.11 -5.69 -0.77
CA TYR A 160 -4.08 -4.65 -0.78
C TYR A 160 -4.42 -3.56 -1.79
N ILE A 161 -4.33 -2.30 -1.35
CA ILE A 161 -4.38 -1.12 -2.21
C ILE A 161 -3.00 -0.48 -2.12
N TRP A 162 -2.34 -0.25 -3.24
CA TRP A 162 -1.03 0.40 -3.26
C TRP A 162 -1.16 1.79 -3.88
N ILE A 163 -0.83 2.84 -3.12
CA ILE A 163 -0.86 4.21 -3.61
C ILE A 163 0.56 4.75 -3.81
N THR A 164 0.80 5.29 -5.01
CA THR A 164 2.05 5.96 -5.37
C THR A 164 1.76 7.33 -5.96
N ARG A 165 2.81 8.17 -6.05
CA ARG A 165 2.74 9.49 -6.67
C ARG A 165 3.77 9.60 -7.78
N ARG A 166 3.39 10.02 -8.99
CA ARG A 166 4.35 10.02 -10.11
C ARG A 166 5.50 10.99 -9.88
N ASP A 167 5.20 12.19 -9.38
CA ASP A 167 6.20 13.23 -9.15
C ASP A 167 6.91 13.07 -7.79
N LYS A 168 7.98 12.27 -7.77
CA LYS A 168 8.79 11.99 -6.56
C LYS A 168 9.44 13.25 -5.99
N VAL A 169 9.80 14.21 -6.83
CA VAL A 169 10.38 15.48 -6.39
C VAL A 169 9.34 16.28 -5.61
N ARG A 170 8.13 16.42 -6.15
CA ARG A 170 7.03 17.09 -5.43
C ARG A 170 6.66 16.38 -4.14
N GLN A 171 6.72 15.05 -4.13
CA GLN A 171 6.50 14.25 -2.93
C GLN A 171 7.55 14.56 -1.85
N ALA A 172 8.83 14.52 -2.21
CA ALA A 172 9.96 14.81 -1.33
C ALA A 172 9.96 16.25 -0.81
N VAL A 173 9.71 17.23 -1.67
CA VAL A 173 9.55 18.65 -1.26
C VAL A 173 8.43 18.78 -0.24
N SER A 174 7.29 18.14 -0.51
CA SER A 174 6.17 18.17 0.44
C SER A 174 6.51 17.49 1.76
N PHE A 175 7.30 16.41 1.73
CA PHE A 175 7.71 15.69 2.93
C PHE A 175 8.67 16.52 3.78
N TRP A 176 9.68 17.12 3.14
CA TRP A 176 10.62 18.01 3.78
C TRP A 176 9.93 19.23 4.43
N LYS A 177 8.98 19.86 3.74
CA LYS A 177 8.17 20.94 4.31
C LYS A 177 7.35 20.49 5.52
N SER A 178 6.71 19.32 5.46
CA SER A 178 5.91 18.82 6.59
C SER A 178 6.74 18.50 7.83
N LEU A 179 7.96 17.97 7.66
CA LEU A 179 8.86 17.70 8.79
C LEU A 179 9.32 18.99 9.48
N GLN A 180 9.46 20.08 8.74
CA GLN A 180 9.83 21.38 9.28
C GLN A 180 8.67 22.07 9.99
N THR A 181 7.52 22.14 9.33
CA THR A 181 6.34 22.88 9.82
C THR A 181 5.54 22.11 10.86
N LEU A 182 5.66 20.77 10.88
CA LEU A 182 4.77 19.83 11.57
C LEU A 182 3.30 19.89 11.10
N VAL A 183 3.05 20.51 9.95
CA VAL A 183 1.75 20.55 9.29
C VAL A 183 1.68 19.44 8.26
N TRP A 184 0.85 18.43 8.52
CA TRP A 184 0.74 17.24 7.67
C TRP A 184 -0.44 17.32 6.69
N PHE A 185 -1.50 18.05 7.05
CA PHE A 185 -2.70 18.29 6.24
C PHE A 185 -3.43 19.53 6.76
N SER A 186 -4.16 20.20 5.87
CA SER A 186 -5.18 21.20 6.23
C SER A 186 -6.57 20.70 5.81
N LYS A 187 -7.60 21.22 6.49
CA LYS A 187 -8.99 20.90 6.24
C LYS A 187 -9.80 22.17 6.05
N ALA A 188 -10.72 22.17 5.10
CA ALA A 188 -11.67 23.26 4.90
C ALA A 188 -12.50 23.50 6.17
N GLY A 189 -12.65 24.77 6.56
CA GLY A 189 -13.36 25.16 7.78
C GLY A 189 -12.60 24.90 9.09
N ILE A 190 -11.33 24.51 9.01
CA ILE A 190 -10.45 24.35 10.18
C ILE A 190 -9.16 25.12 9.91
N ASP A 191 -8.87 26.12 10.75
CA ASP A 191 -7.62 26.85 10.64
C ASP A 191 -6.43 25.90 10.81
N PRO A 192 -5.45 25.93 9.88
CA PRO A 192 -4.26 25.11 10.03
C PRO A 192 -3.49 25.56 11.29
N PRO A 193 -2.89 24.63 12.04
CA PRO A 193 -2.00 25.02 13.13
C PRO A 193 -0.87 25.90 12.56
N PRO A 194 -0.41 26.91 13.32
CA PRO A 194 0.69 27.75 12.87
C PRO A 194 1.91 26.88 12.62
N PRO A 195 2.67 27.14 11.53
CA PRO A 195 3.88 26.37 11.26
C PRO A 195 4.85 26.55 12.41
N ARG A 196 5.47 25.45 12.87
CA ARG A 196 6.47 25.51 13.94
C ARG A 196 7.66 26.40 13.58
N LYS A 197 8.01 26.45 12.30
CA LYS A 197 9.04 27.31 11.71
C LYS A 197 8.76 27.55 10.24
N GLU A 198 9.30 28.64 9.71
CA GLU A 198 9.33 28.88 8.27
C GLU A 198 10.15 27.78 7.59
N PRO A 199 9.60 27.09 6.57
CA PRO A 199 10.31 25.99 5.92
C PRO A 199 11.46 26.53 5.07
N VAL A 200 12.63 25.89 5.16
CA VAL A 200 13.84 26.26 4.41
C VAL A 200 14.20 25.18 3.39
N TYR A 201 14.60 25.61 2.18
CA TYR A 201 15.06 24.71 1.12
C TYR A 201 16.38 24.02 1.49
N SER A 202 16.50 22.74 1.20
CA SER A 202 17.77 21.99 1.25
C SER A 202 17.78 20.96 0.12
N PHE A 203 18.76 21.05 -0.77
CA PHE A 203 18.90 20.09 -1.86
C PHE A 203 19.15 18.69 -1.32
N GLU A 204 20.07 18.57 -0.37
CA GLU A 204 20.52 17.31 0.23
C GLU A 204 19.36 16.61 0.93
N ALA A 205 18.56 17.34 1.71
CA ALA A 205 17.38 16.78 2.36
C ALA A 205 16.33 16.32 1.34
N ILE A 206 16.04 17.14 0.33
CA ILE A 206 15.06 16.78 -0.71
C ILE A 206 15.55 15.57 -1.51
N ASP A 207 16.83 15.53 -1.90
CA ASP A 207 17.41 14.42 -2.66
C ASP A 207 17.36 13.12 -1.86
N HIS A 208 17.69 13.18 -0.57
CA HIS A 208 17.54 12.07 0.35
C HIS A 208 16.10 11.52 0.36
N PHE A 209 15.09 12.39 0.52
CA PHE A 209 13.69 11.94 0.50
C PHE A 209 13.21 11.44 -0.86
N VAL A 210 13.77 11.93 -1.97
CA VAL A 210 13.49 11.34 -3.30
C VAL A 210 13.96 9.89 -3.32
N GLN A 211 15.20 9.62 -2.87
CA GLN A 211 15.72 8.24 -2.82
C GLN A 211 14.94 7.37 -1.83
N GLU A 212 14.64 7.89 -0.64
CA GLU A 212 13.89 7.16 0.39
C GLU A 212 12.50 6.74 -0.10
N VAL A 213 11.76 7.63 -0.77
CA VAL A 213 10.46 7.30 -1.34
C VAL A 213 10.58 6.21 -2.41
N VAL A 214 11.58 6.31 -3.30
CA VAL A 214 11.82 5.31 -4.34
C VAL A 214 12.16 3.94 -3.71
N MET A 215 13.00 3.93 -2.69
CA MET A 215 13.36 2.73 -1.95
C MET A 215 12.14 2.10 -1.26
N HIS A 216 11.31 2.90 -0.59
CA HIS A 216 10.09 2.41 0.06
C HIS A 216 9.07 1.84 -0.93
N GLU A 217 8.94 2.43 -2.12
CA GLU A 217 8.08 1.88 -3.17
C GLU A 217 8.63 0.59 -3.77
N ALA A 218 9.94 0.51 -4.01
CA ALA A 218 10.60 -0.71 -4.45
C ALA A 218 10.43 -1.83 -3.42
N ALA A 219 10.48 -1.50 -2.13
CA ALA A 219 10.32 -2.46 -1.06
C ALA A 219 8.86 -2.95 -0.91
N TRP A 220 7.86 -2.07 -1.11
CA TRP A 220 6.46 -2.50 -1.28
C TRP A 220 6.30 -3.44 -2.47
N GLN A 221 6.88 -3.11 -3.63
CA GLN A 221 6.82 -3.97 -4.82
C GLN A 221 7.43 -5.34 -4.52
N ALA A 222 8.61 -5.38 -3.91
CA ALA A 222 9.27 -6.63 -3.53
C ALA A 222 8.43 -7.45 -2.53
N TYR A 223 7.72 -6.80 -1.61
CA TYR A 223 6.78 -7.45 -0.71
C TYR A 223 5.61 -8.09 -1.48
N PHE A 224 5.03 -7.38 -2.44
CA PHE A 224 3.96 -7.91 -3.27
C PHE A 224 4.42 -9.09 -4.12
N ASP A 225 5.57 -8.97 -4.78
CA ASP A 225 6.15 -10.02 -5.63
C ASP A 225 6.44 -11.29 -4.82
N ARG A 226 7.06 -11.13 -3.64
CA ARG A 226 7.40 -12.24 -2.73
C ARG A 226 6.17 -13.05 -2.32
N HIS A 227 5.03 -12.39 -2.15
CA HIS A 227 3.80 -13.01 -1.66
C HIS A 227 2.75 -13.21 -2.75
N ALA A 228 3.10 -13.02 -4.02
CA ALA A 228 2.20 -13.11 -5.18
C ALA A 228 0.92 -12.26 -5.02
N ILE A 229 1.05 -11.09 -4.40
CA ILE A 229 -0.03 -10.14 -4.17
C ILE A 229 -0.19 -9.26 -5.41
N VAL A 230 -1.41 -9.14 -5.93
CA VAL A 230 -1.77 -8.16 -6.95
C VAL A 230 -2.59 -7.04 -6.30
N PRO A 231 -1.98 -5.91 -5.92
CA PRO A 231 -2.72 -4.82 -5.28
C PRO A 231 -3.55 -4.03 -6.30
N PHE A 232 -4.58 -3.34 -5.83
CA PHE A 232 -5.20 -2.27 -6.61
C PHE A 232 -4.29 -1.03 -6.55
N THR A 233 -3.70 -0.65 -7.69
CA THR A 233 -2.79 0.50 -7.75
C THR A 233 -3.55 1.80 -7.93
N VAL A 234 -3.27 2.77 -7.06
CA VAL A 234 -3.78 4.15 -7.13
C VAL A 234 -2.63 5.09 -7.42
N ILE A 235 -2.79 5.95 -8.41
CA ILE A 235 -1.85 7.02 -8.67
C ILE A 235 -2.42 8.33 -8.16
N TYR A 236 -1.65 9.05 -7.34
CA TYR A 236 -2.07 10.30 -6.71
C TYR A 236 -2.66 11.31 -7.70
N GLU A 237 -2.01 11.53 -8.84
CA GLU A 237 -2.45 12.51 -9.83
C GLU A 237 -3.81 12.14 -10.46
N ASP A 238 -4.11 10.85 -10.60
CA ASP A 238 -5.41 10.37 -11.08
C ASP A 238 -6.46 10.48 -9.99
N LEU A 239 -6.12 10.13 -8.75
CA LEU A 239 -7.01 10.32 -7.59
C LEU A 239 -7.37 11.79 -7.39
N ALA A 240 -6.40 12.70 -7.51
CA ALA A 240 -6.60 14.13 -7.32
C ALA A 240 -7.50 14.73 -8.40
N SER A 241 -7.44 14.22 -9.63
CA SER A 241 -8.28 14.67 -10.76
C SER A 241 -9.64 13.97 -10.82
N ALA A 242 -9.74 12.73 -10.34
CA ALA A 242 -10.91 11.88 -10.45
C ALA A 242 -11.27 11.21 -9.11
N TYR A 243 -11.46 12.02 -8.06
CA TYR A 243 -11.65 11.57 -6.67
C TYR A 243 -12.77 10.54 -6.47
N GLU A 244 -14.02 10.88 -6.80
CA GLU A 244 -15.18 9.98 -6.64
C GLU A 244 -15.07 8.78 -7.56
N ALA A 245 -14.73 8.99 -8.83
CA ALA A 245 -14.57 7.91 -9.80
C ALA A 245 -13.49 6.89 -9.38
N THR A 246 -12.40 7.35 -8.76
CA THR A 246 -11.36 6.45 -8.23
C THR A 246 -11.88 5.65 -7.03
N ALA A 247 -12.61 6.28 -6.12
CA ALA A 247 -13.23 5.58 -4.99
C ALA A 247 -14.25 4.52 -5.45
N LEU A 248 -15.10 4.84 -6.43
CA LEU A 248 -16.07 3.89 -7.01
C LEU A 248 -15.38 2.69 -7.66
N LYS A 249 -14.30 2.89 -8.42
CA LYS A 249 -13.49 1.80 -8.98
C LYS A 249 -12.92 0.88 -7.90
N ILE A 250 -12.54 1.44 -6.75
CA ILE A 250 -12.06 0.66 -5.60
C ILE A 250 -13.22 -0.11 -4.97
N LEU A 251 -14.41 0.48 -4.81
CA LEU A 251 -15.59 -0.23 -4.32
C LEU A 251 -15.93 -1.43 -5.22
N ASP A 252 -15.93 -1.23 -6.54
CA ASP A 252 -16.15 -2.29 -7.52
C ASP A 252 -15.13 -3.41 -7.38
N TRP A 253 -13.83 -3.05 -7.30
CA TRP A 253 -12.76 -4.01 -7.13
C TRP A 253 -12.86 -4.78 -5.81
N LEU A 254 -13.23 -4.11 -4.73
CA LEU A 254 -13.52 -4.70 -3.42
C LEU A 254 -14.78 -5.59 -3.42
N GLY A 255 -15.60 -5.53 -4.47
CA GLY A 255 -16.87 -6.27 -4.57
C GLY A 255 -17.97 -5.69 -3.69
N LEU A 256 -17.94 -4.37 -3.44
CA LEU A 256 -18.92 -3.66 -2.63
C LEU A 256 -19.99 -3.04 -3.54
N SER A 257 -21.24 -3.43 -3.31
CA SER A 257 -22.38 -2.79 -3.96
C SER A 257 -22.68 -1.44 -3.32
N TYR A 258 -23.01 -0.46 -4.17
CA TYR A 258 -23.45 0.87 -3.77
C TYR A 258 -24.64 1.30 -4.63
N PRO A 259 -25.52 2.19 -4.12
CA PRO A 259 -26.64 2.69 -4.90
C PRO A 259 -26.15 3.58 -6.06
N PRO A 260 -26.85 3.62 -7.20
CA PRO A 260 -26.45 4.44 -8.36
C PRO A 260 -26.32 5.94 -8.06
N ASP A 261 -27.06 6.42 -7.06
CA ASP A 261 -27.09 7.80 -6.58
C ASP A 261 -26.29 7.98 -5.27
N LEU A 262 -25.24 7.17 -5.05
CA LEU A 262 -24.37 7.29 -3.88
C LEU A 262 -23.85 8.73 -3.72
N VAL A 263 -24.26 9.38 -2.63
CA VAL A 263 -23.77 10.71 -2.25
C VAL A 263 -22.56 10.57 -1.35
N PHE A 264 -21.45 11.16 -1.76
CA PHE A 264 -20.24 11.20 -0.95
C PHE A 264 -20.36 12.24 0.18
N GLY A 265 -19.75 11.94 1.32
CA GLY A 265 -19.47 12.92 2.36
C GLY A 265 -18.62 14.11 1.86
N PRO A 266 -18.57 15.21 2.61
CA PRO A 266 -17.86 16.41 2.20
C PRO A 266 -16.35 16.15 2.08
N ARG A 267 -15.72 16.71 1.04
CA ARG A 267 -14.26 16.73 0.89
C ARG A 267 -13.70 17.85 1.74
N LEU A 268 -12.97 17.49 2.80
CA LEU A 268 -12.42 18.46 3.74
C LEU A 268 -10.94 18.69 3.48
N LEU A 269 -10.18 17.67 3.08
CA LEU A 269 -8.75 17.80 2.84
C LEU A 269 -8.43 18.75 1.69
N GLN A 270 -7.51 19.67 1.95
CA GLN A 270 -7.06 20.64 0.95
C GLN A 270 -5.65 20.32 0.44
N LYS A 271 -5.40 20.72 -0.81
CA LYS A 271 -4.08 20.63 -1.43
C LYS A 271 -3.07 21.46 -0.63
N GLN A 272 -1.93 20.84 -0.30
CA GLN A 272 -0.86 21.48 0.50
C GLN A 272 0.24 22.13 -0.35
N ALA A 273 0.29 21.83 -1.65
CA ALA A 273 1.28 22.43 -2.52
C ALA A 273 0.89 23.88 -2.84
N ASP A 274 1.84 24.77 -2.64
CA ASP A 274 1.78 26.23 -2.76
C ASP A 274 2.94 26.74 -3.64
N ASP A 275 3.04 28.05 -3.86
CA ASP A 275 4.07 28.66 -4.70
C ASP A 275 5.49 28.35 -4.20
N VAL A 276 5.70 28.31 -2.87
CA VAL A 276 7.00 27.93 -2.28
C VAL A 276 7.38 26.50 -2.67
N SER A 277 6.41 25.59 -2.70
CA SER A 277 6.63 24.21 -3.11
C SER A 277 7.05 24.13 -4.59
N GLU A 278 6.41 24.92 -5.46
CA GLU A 278 6.74 24.98 -6.88
C GLU A 278 8.16 25.51 -7.11
N ILE A 279 8.51 26.61 -6.45
CA ILE A 279 9.86 27.20 -6.50
C ILE A 279 10.93 26.17 -6.09
N TRP A 280 10.68 25.41 -5.02
CA TRP A 280 11.62 24.40 -4.53
C TRP A 280 11.78 23.22 -5.50
N VAL A 281 10.70 22.79 -6.14
CA VAL A 281 10.72 21.73 -7.15
C VAL A 281 11.57 22.14 -8.35
N GLU A 282 11.37 23.36 -8.84
CA GLU A 282 12.16 23.91 -9.96
C GLU A 282 13.63 24.06 -9.59
N ARG A 283 13.90 24.63 -8.40
CA ARG A 283 15.26 24.78 -7.86
C ARG A 283 15.98 23.44 -7.74
N TYR A 284 15.34 22.44 -7.12
CA TYR A 284 15.91 21.09 -6.99
C TYR A 284 16.21 20.47 -8.35
N ARG A 285 15.28 20.54 -9.31
CA ARG A 285 15.47 19.97 -10.65
C ARG A 285 16.63 20.63 -11.39
N LYS A 286 16.81 21.95 -11.23
CA LYS A 286 17.95 22.68 -11.79
C LYS A 286 19.26 22.20 -11.16
N GLU A 287 19.35 22.22 -9.83
CA GLU A 287 20.55 21.82 -9.11
C GLU A 287 20.90 20.33 -9.36
N LYS A 288 19.91 19.42 -9.46
CA LYS A 288 20.14 18.00 -9.75
C LYS A 288 20.76 17.79 -11.13
N ARG A 289 20.29 18.52 -12.15
CA ARG A 289 20.88 18.49 -13.51
C ARG A 289 22.31 19.03 -13.52
N GLU A 290 22.57 20.10 -12.79
CA GLU A 290 23.92 20.70 -12.69
C GLU A 290 24.89 19.73 -11.99
N ARG A 291 24.50 19.14 -10.86
CA ARG A 291 25.32 18.17 -10.13
C ARG A 291 25.56 16.88 -10.92
N GLY A 292 24.56 16.39 -11.66
CA GLY A 292 24.69 15.21 -12.51
C GLY A 292 25.69 15.40 -13.67
N ARG A 293 25.82 16.62 -14.19
CA ARG A 293 26.81 16.95 -15.24
C ARG A 293 28.25 17.01 -14.71
N LEU A 294 28.43 17.29 -13.42
CA LEU A 294 29.74 17.46 -12.79
C LEU A 294 30.36 16.14 -12.29
N GLY A 295 29.74 14.99 -12.57
CA GLY A 295 30.31 13.67 -12.29
C GLY A 295 30.49 13.33 -10.80
N ALA A 296 29.82 14.06 -9.89
CA ALA A 296 29.89 13.75 -8.47
C ALA A 296 29.30 12.34 -8.21
N PRO A 297 30.09 11.37 -7.68
CA PRO A 297 29.57 10.07 -7.32
C PRO A 297 28.58 10.26 -6.16
N HIS A 298 27.30 10.31 -6.50
CA HIS A 298 26.24 10.23 -5.50
C HIS A 298 25.82 8.76 -5.44
N SER A 299 26.31 8.05 -4.41
CA SER A 299 25.72 6.75 -4.08
C SER A 299 24.23 6.97 -3.80
N PRO A 300 23.31 6.33 -4.54
CA PRO A 300 21.88 6.49 -4.33
C PRO A 300 21.41 5.86 -3.00
N PHE A 301 22.29 5.12 -2.33
CA PHE A 301 22.06 4.51 -1.03
C PHE A 301 22.89 5.26 0.01
N PRO A 302 22.27 6.08 0.88
CA PRO A 302 22.94 6.49 2.10
C PRO A 302 23.25 5.24 2.92
N GLU A 303 24.31 5.27 3.74
CA GLU A 303 24.52 4.32 4.84
C GLU A 303 23.40 4.49 5.88
N THR A 304 22.16 4.16 5.52
CA THR A 304 21.05 4.09 6.46
C THR A 304 21.15 2.77 7.19
N THR A 305 20.93 2.82 8.51
CA THR A 305 21.04 1.74 9.49
C THR A 305 20.12 0.52 9.25
N TRP A 306 19.46 0.42 8.11
CA TRP A 306 18.42 -0.58 7.80
C TRP A 306 18.96 -1.84 7.11
N SER A 307 20.28 -1.98 6.94
CA SER A 307 20.93 -3.23 6.46
C SER A 307 20.80 -4.43 7.42
N ARG A 308 19.94 -4.33 8.45
CA ARG A 308 19.51 -5.47 9.25
C ARG A 308 18.06 -5.78 8.90
N MET A 309 17.86 -6.51 7.82
CA MET A 309 16.66 -7.33 7.68
C MET A 309 16.93 -8.62 8.48
N PRO A 310 16.24 -8.88 9.60
CA PRO A 310 16.08 -10.25 10.07
C PRO A 310 14.97 -10.94 9.24
N ASP A 311 15.15 -12.24 9.04
CA ASP A 311 14.28 -13.17 8.31
C ASP A 311 12.80 -13.18 8.77
#